data_AF-A0A2I1DB99-F1
#
_entry.id   AF-A0A2I1DB99-F1
#
_cell.length_a   1.000
_cell.length_b   1.000
_cell.length_c   1.000
_cell.angle_alpha   90.00
_cell.angle_beta   90.00
_cell.angle_gamma   90.00
#
_symmetry.space_group_name_H-M   'P 1'
#
loop_
_entity.id
_entity.type
_entity.pdbx_description
1 polymer ?
#
loop_
_entity_poly.entity_id
_entity_poly.type
_entity_poly.pdbx_seq_one_letter_code
_entity_poly.pdbx_strand_id
1 'polypeptide(L)'
;MSDQAILRITREIKQLQQSTDLSLAVSYDDSDIRSVSALILGPPETPYEFGLFEFAVKFGKGYPASPPRVRAMTTNKGRCRFNPNIYASGKVCLSILGTWRGERGEQWSSAQGLESVLISIQSLMSSNPYENEPGYDTAKSATDLENMDAYVAKIRHETLRLAVIEPLELSMGISPDGTLARPVEKHSEDESEEDVSWDDDKEPCDRFLDLRKRRFLWYFDAYLRTVDAAEPGVSRNRKFQRMPFEGIGNIMDGHFDYPELRRRLNFLREKILGETRKWPTEGLLTQKQELGISVNLQRQYEQIVEDYKNQKNFMIALDLVDGNPFEWVITYFGRPMTHLDGGIFKIKIYLSPRFPEEQPRVFMETPIFHVRVSRLGVLCYVPRRSDEMRWHIEAILATLEEDSPAYDPRANVRSEASTMFWGCAEGRRRYHRELRKSVEKSVEDAFA
;
A
#
# COMPACT_ATOMS: atom_id res chain seq x y z
N MET A 1 15.28 -36.04 -2.51
CA MET A 1 13.85 -35.95 -2.19
C MET A 1 13.48 -34.49 -2.21
N SER A 2 12.51 -34.08 -3.05
CA SER A 2 12.01 -32.70 -3.05
C SER A 2 11.53 -32.35 -1.65
N ASP A 3 12.05 -31.26 -1.07
CA ASP A 3 11.69 -30.82 0.26
C ASP A 3 10.21 -30.38 0.26
N GLN A 4 9.34 -31.22 0.81
CA GLN A 4 7.89 -31.00 0.81
C GLN A 4 7.51 -29.66 1.46
N ALA A 5 8.34 -29.17 2.39
CA ALA A 5 8.17 -27.86 3.02
C ALA A 5 8.36 -26.73 1.99
N ILE A 6 9.39 -26.82 1.14
CA ILE A 6 9.67 -25.81 0.12
C ILE A 6 8.51 -25.73 -0.87
N LEU A 7 8.02 -26.88 -1.37
CA LEU A 7 6.87 -26.91 -2.29
C LEU A 7 5.61 -26.27 -1.68
N ARG A 8 5.39 -26.44 -0.38
CA ARG A 8 4.28 -25.82 0.34
C ARG A 8 4.48 -24.31 0.44
N ILE A 9 5.65 -23.85 0.85
CA ILE A 9 5.99 -22.42 0.97
C ILE A 9 5.84 -21.72 -0.38
N THR A 10 6.40 -22.27 -1.46
CA THR A 10 6.28 -21.69 -2.81
C THR A 10 4.82 -21.55 -3.23
N ARG A 11 3.99 -22.54 -2.93
CA ARG A 11 2.56 -22.51 -3.25
C ARG A 11 1.83 -21.41 -2.48
N GLU A 12 2.07 -21.30 -1.17
CA GLU A 12 1.44 -20.29 -0.33
C GLU A 12 1.85 -18.87 -0.73
N ILE A 13 3.14 -18.64 -1.03
CA ILE A 13 3.63 -17.35 -1.54
C ILE A 13 2.96 -17.00 -2.87
N LYS A 14 2.91 -17.95 -3.82
CA LYS A 14 2.29 -17.72 -5.13
C LYS A 14 0.80 -17.41 -5.01
N GLN A 15 0.09 -18.08 -4.09
CA GLN A 15 -1.32 -17.79 -3.82
C GLN A 15 -1.52 -16.36 -3.31
N LEU A 16 -0.68 -15.90 -2.38
CA LEU A 16 -0.72 -14.54 -1.87
C LEU A 16 -0.37 -13.50 -2.94
N GLN A 17 0.63 -13.76 -3.78
CA GLN A 17 1.01 -12.85 -4.89
C GLN A 17 -0.06 -12.75 -5.99
N GLN A 18 -0.87 -13.79 -6.17
CA GLN A 18 -1.98 -13.81 -7.14
C GLN A 18 -3.29 -13.27 -6.55
N SER A 19 -3.35 -13.03 -5.24
CA SER A 19 -4.52 -12.48 -4.59
C SER A 19 -4.75 -11.03 -5.02
N THR A 20 -6.01 -10.67 -5.25
CA THR A 20 -6.43 -9.28 -5.49
C THR A 20 -6.68 -8.53 -4.17
N ASP A 21 -6.51 -9.19 -3.02
CA ASP A 21 -6.67 -8.56 -1.72
C ASP A 21 -5.55 -7.52 -1.47
N LEU A 22 -5.96 -6.34 -1.02
CA LEU A 22 -5.07 -5.22 -0.74
C LEU A 22 -4.46 -5.28 0.65
N SER A 23 -4.93 -6.20 1.49
CA SER A 23 -4.50 -6.37 2.88
C SER A 23 -3.04 -6.78 3.00
N LEU A 24 -2.58 -7.67 2.13
CA LEU A 24 -1.32 -8.39 2.29
C LEU A 24 -0.48 -8.28 1.01
N ALA A 25 0.82 -8.13 1.17
CA ALA A 25 1.79 -8.31 0.10
C ALA A 25 2.99 -9.11 0.62
N VAL A 26 3.53 -10.00 -0.20
CA VAL A 26 4.68 -10.83 0.17
C VAL A 26 5.76 -10.78 -0.90
N SER A 27 7.00 -10.82 -0.43
CA SER A 27 8.20 -10.91 -1.25
C SER A 27 9.18 -11.85 -0.56
N TYR A 28 10.01 -12.55 -1.32
CA TYR A 28 10.98 -13.49 -0.78
C TYR A 28 12.34 -13.28 -1.45
N ASP A 29 13.39 -13.77 -0.82
CA ASP A 29 14.71 -13.79 -1.45
C ASP A 29 14.87 -15.06 -2.29
N ASP A 30 15.26 -14.91 -3.56
CA ASP A 30 15.55 -16.06 -4.42
C ASP A 30 16.69 -16.92 -3.87
N SER A 31 17.59 -16.35 -3.05
CA SER A 31 18.63 -17.12 -2.37
C SER A 31 18.11 -17.97 -1.19
N ASP A 32 17.03 -17.54 -0.54
CA ASP A 32 16.41 -18.26 0.57
C ASP A 32 14.89 -18.10 0.60
N ILE A 33 14.19 -19.03 -0.07
CA ILE A 33 12.73 -19.10 -0.09
C ILE A 33 12.08 -19.30 1.29
N ARG A 34 12.86 -19.68 2.32
CA ARG A 34 12.37 -19.79 3.70
C ARG A 34 12.37 -18.44 4.42
N SER A 35 12.95 -17.42 3.84
CA SER A 35 12.98 -16.06 4.36
C SER A 35 12.06 -15.19 3.51
N VAL A 36 10.91 -14.84 4.08
CA VAL A 36 9.85 -14.07 3.41
C VAL A 36 9.67 -12.75 4.13
N SER A 37 9.60 -11.67 3.37
CA SER A 37 9.16 -10.36 3.86
C SER A 37 7.68 -10.18 3.52
N ALA A 38 6.90 -9.69 4.46
CA ALA A 38 5.48 -9.45 4.31
C ALA A 38 5.12 -8.02 4.69
N LEU A 39 4.24 -7.39 3.92
CA LEU A 39 3.57 -6.15 4.29
C LEU A 39 2.12 -6.45 4.65
N ILE A 40 1.68 -5.85 5.75
CA ILE A 40 0.29 -5.82 6.19
C ILE A 40 -0.19 -4.38 6.13
N LEU A 41 -1.25 -4.14 5.37
CA LEU A 41 -1.98 -2.88 5.36
C LEU A 41 -2.78 -2.76 6.66
N GLY A 42 -2.58 -1.66 7.38
CA GLY A 42 -3.35 -1.37 8.57
C GLY A 42 -4.84 -1.20 8.23
N PRO A 43 -5.75 -1.87 8.96
CA PRO A 43 -7.17 -1.87 8.64
C PRO A 43 -7.78 -0.45 8.66
N PRO A 44 -8.72 -0.14 7.75
CA PRO A 44 -9.48 1.11 7.80
C PRO A 44 -10.22 1.29 9.13
N GLU A 45 -10.45 2.54 9.55
CA GLU A 45 -11.17 2.86 10.79
C GLU A 45 -10.45 2.41 12.08
N THR A 46 -9.14 2.19 12.00
CA THR A 46 -8.28 1.87 13.14
C THR A 46 -7.15 2.92 13.25
N PRO A 47 -6.45 3.05 14.39
CA PRO A 47 -5.27 3.92 14.44
C PRO A 47 -4.16 3.48 13.48
N TYR A 48 -4.22 2.28 12.91
CA TYR A 48 -3.26 1.74 11.94
C TYR A 48 -3.61 2.09 10.48
N GLU A 49 -4.75 2.72 10.23
CA GLU A 49 -5.36 2.94 8.91
C GLU A 49 -4.34 3.31 7.83
N PHE A 50 -4.28 2.47 6.79
CA PHE A 50 -3.45 2.63 5.59
C PHE A 50 -1.93 2.72 5.84
N GLY A 51 -1.45 2.39 7.04
CA GLY A 51 -0.04 2.13 7.30
C GLY A 51 0.43 0.81 6.68
N LEU A 52 1.66 0.75 6.19
CA LEU A 52 2.24 -0.47 5.60
C LEU A 52 3.29 -1.06 6.55
N PHE A 53 2.85 -1.99 7.40
CA PHE A 53 3.66 -2.62 8.44
C PHE A 53 4.42 -3.81 7.88
N GLU A 54 5.73 -3.83 8.09
CA GLU A 54 6.61 -4.86 7.57
C GLU A 54 6.94 -5.92 8.61
N PHE A 55 6.91 -7.18 8.18
CA PHE A 55 7.18 -8.35 8.98
C PHE A 55 8.15 -9.29 8.25
N ALA A 56 9.19 -9.73 8.96
CA ALA A 56 10.07 -10.80 8.51
C ALA A 56 9.52 -12.14 9.00
N VAL A 57 9.37 -13.09 8.09
CA VAL A 57 8.85 -14.44 8.33
C VAL A 57 9.93 -15.45 7.93
N LYS A 58 10.32 -16.31 8.88
CA LYS A 58 11.33 -17.36 8.67
C LYS A 58 10.74 -18.74 8.92
N PHE A 59 10.71 -19.56 7.87
CA PHE A 59 10.22 -20.94 7.94
C PHE A 59 11.33 -21.89 8.42
N GLY A 60 11.08 -22.62 9.50
CA GLY A 60 12.00 -23.64 10.00
C GLY A 60 11.97 -24.93 9.17
N LYS A 61 12.94 -25.83 9.40
CA LYS A 61 12.98 -27.16 8.76
C LYS A 61 11.76 -28.04 9.11
N GLY A 62 11.10 -27.77 10.23
CA GLY A 62 9.90 -28.48 10.67
C GLY A 62 8.59 -27.99 10.05
N TYR A 63 8.60 -27.01 9.13
CA TYR A 63 7.37 -26.53 8.51
C TYR A 63 6.74 -27.59 7.58
N PRO A 64 5.40 -27.80 7.58
CA PRO A 64 4.36 -27.10 8.34
C PRO A 64 4.01 -27.72 9.70
N ALA A 65 4.75 -28.73 10.18
CA ALA A 65 4.49 -29.32 11.51
C ALA A 65 4.77 -28.35 12.67
N SER A 66 5.66 -27.37 12.46
CA SER A 66 5.93 -26.28 13.41
C SER A 66 5.64 -24.92 12.76
N PRO A 67 5.23 -23.91 13.53
CA PRO A 67 4.92 -22.58 13.00
C PRO A 67 6.18 -21.88 12.47
N PRO A 68 6.04 -20.94 11.53
CA PRO A 68 7.14 -20.04 11.18
C PRO A 68 7.47 -19.09 12.34
N ARG A 69 8.68 -18.52 12.33
CA ARG A 69 9.05 -17.42 13.21
C ARG A 69 8.70 -16.10 12.54
N VAL A 70 8.05 -15.19 13.26
CA VAL A 70 7.67 -13.86 12.75
C VAL A 70 8.27 -12.77 13.63
N ARG A 71 8.78 -11.72 12.98
CA ARG A 71 9.31 -10.51 13.63
C ARG A 71 8.78 -9.27 12.92
N ALA A 72 8.20 -8.33 13.67
CA ALA A 72 7.85 -7.02 13.15
C ALA A 72 9.12 -6.18 12.93
N MET A 73 9.20 -5.55 11.77
CA MET A 73 10.34 -4.74 11.32
C MET A 73 10.06 -3.24 11.49
N THR A 74 8.80 -2.83 11.33
CA THR A 74 8.36 -1.45 11.57
C THR A 74 8.28 -1.17 13.08
N THR A 75 9.42 -0.96 13.73
CA THR A 75 9.50 -0.77 15.20
C THR A 75 10.36 0.40 15.65
N ASN A 76 10.77 1.27 14.73
CA ASN A 76 11.66 2.41 15.01
C ASN A 76 12.95 1.97 15.74
N LYS A 77 13.59 0.92 15.24
CA LYS A 77 14.81 0.33 15.82
C LYS A 77 14.64 -0.06 17.30
N GLY A 78 13.53 -0.72 17.64
CA GLY A 78 13.31 -1.17 19.02
C GLY A 78 12.57 -0.18 19.93
N ARG A 79 12.05 0.94 19.41
CA ARG A 79 11.53 2.06 20.22
C ARG A 79 10.03 2.29 20.11
N CYS A 80 9.35 1.63 19.18
CA CYS A 80 7.92 1.81 18.94
C CYS A 80 7.16 0.50 19.15
N ARG A 81 6.38 0.44 20.24
CA ARG A 81 5.44 -0.64 20.54
C ARG A 81 4.08 -0.36 19.88
N PHE A 82 3.85 -0.89 18.69
CA PHE A 82 2.62 -0.61 17.94
C PHE A 82 1.34 -1.20 18.54
N ASN A 83 1.43 -2.30 19.28
CA ASN A 83 0.28 -2.99 19.85
C ASN A 83 0.71 -3.75 21.11
N PRO A 84 -0.19 -4.04 22.07
CA PRO A 84 0.14 -4.92 23.17
C PRO A 84 0.75 -6.25 22.75
N ASN A 85 0.34 -6.78 21.60
CA ASN A 85 0.85 -8.02 21.01
C ASN A 85 1.96 -7.82 19.96
N ILE A 86 2.35 -6.58 19.63
CA ILE A 86 3.43 -6.24 18.69
C ILE A 86 4.44 -5.36 19.43
N TYR A 87 5.46 -6.00 19.98
CA TYR A 87 6.42 -5.38 20.90
C TYR A 87 7.38 -4.46 20.16
N ALA A 88 7.97 -3.51 20.88
CA ALA A 88 9.00 -2.64 20.35
C ALA A 88 10.21 -3.42 19.82
N SER A 89 10.56 -4.55 20.43
CA SER A 89 11.63 -5.45 19.95
C SER A 89 11.32 -6.18 18.65
N GLY A 90 10.08 -6.08 18.15
CA GLY A 90 9.60 -6.83 16.98
C GLY A 90 8.98 -8.18 17.31
N LYS A 91 8.93 -8.59 18.59
CA LYS A 91 8.24 -9.83 18.98
C LYS A 91 6.73 -9.69 18.73
N VAL A 92 6.16 -10.69 18.05
CA VAL A 92 4.71 -10.81 17.82
C VAL A 92 4.15 -11.91 18.72
N CYS A 93 3.11 -11.58 19.50
CA CYS A 93 2.46 -12.46 20.45
C CYS A 93 1.14 -12.99 19.88
N LEU A 94 1.15 -14.24 19.40
CA LEU A 94 -0.02 -14.95 18.86
C LEU A 94 -0.02 -16.41 19.31
N SER A 95 -1.19 -16.96 19.59
CA SER A 95 -1.36 -18.36 20.01
C SER A 95 -0.93 -19.32 18.90
N ILE A 96 -1.26 -19.01 17.64
CA ILE A 96 -0.87 -19.80 16.47
C ILE A 96 0.64 -19.78 16.19
N LEU A 97 1.38 -18.85 16.79
CA LEU A 97 2.85 -18.80 16.73
C LEU A 97 3.50 -19.44 17.97
N GLY A 98 2.69 -19.90 18.94
CA GLY A 98 3.17 -20.40 20.23
C GLY A 98 3.78 -19.33 21.12
N THR A 99 3.60 -18.04 20.79
CA THR A 99 4.14 -16.90 21.55
C THR A 99 3.13 -16.27 22.50
N TRP A 100 1.88 -16.76 22.48
CA TRP A 100 0.80 -16.36 23.38
C TRP A 100 -0.01 -17.57 23.84
N ARG A 101 -0.78 -17.40 24.92
CA ARG A 101 -1.70 -18.43 25.41
C ARG A 101 -2.88 -18.53 24.44
N GLY A 102 -3.35 -19.75 24.17
CA GLY A 102 -4.55 -20.00 23.37
C GLY A 102 -5.25 -21.26 23.85
N GLU A 103 -6.54 -21.34 23.60
CA GLU A 103 -7.37 -22.49 23.91
C GLU A 103 -7.07 -23.68 22.98
N ARG A 104 -7.66 -24.84 23.28
CA ARG A 104 -7.52 -26.02 22.42
C ARG A 104 -8.13 -25.71 21.06
N GLY A 105 -7.29 -25.76 20.01
CA GLY A 105 -7.69 -25.45 18.63
C GLY A 105 -7.22 -24.07 18.15
N GLU A 106 -6.78 -23.19 19.04
CA GLU A 106 -6.25 -21.85 18.68
C GLU A 106 -4.72 -21.83 18.55
N GLN A 107 -4.08 -22.98 18.77
CA GLN A 107 -2.64 -23.18 18.63
C GLN A 107 -2.29 -23.61 17.20
N TRP A 108 -1.00 -23.55 16.87
CA TRP A 108 -0.50 -23.96 15.55
C TRP A 108 -0.99 -25.37 15.18
N SER A 109 -1.44 -25.51 13.94
CA SER A 109 -1.63 -26.81 13.29
C SER A 109 -1.15 -26.72 11.85
N SER A 110 -0.73 -27.84 11.26
CA SER A 110 -0.27 -27.91 9.86
C SER A 110 -1.34 -27.57 8.82
N ALA A 111 -2.59 -27.34 9.25
CA ALA A 111 -3.66 -26.82 8.41
C ALA A 111 -3.54 -25.30 8.16
N GLN A 112 -2.89 -24.58 9.09
CA GLN A 112 -2.60 -23.16 8.96
C GLN A 112 -1.41 -22.94 8.00
N GLY A 113 -1.31 -21.73 7.43
CA GLY A 113 -0.23 -21.32 6.56
C GLY A 113 0.16 -19.86 6.74
N LEU A 114 0.96 -19.34 5.81
CA LEU A 114 1.43 -17.95 5.82
C LEU A 114 0.26 -16.96 5.83
N GLU A 115 -0.74 -17.15 4.98
CA GLU A 115 -1.91 -16.26 4.90
C GLU A 115 -2.65 -16.15 6.24
N SER A 116 -2.98 -17.28 6.88
CA SER A 116 -3.65 -17.27 8.18
C SER A 116 -2.83 -16.58 9.26
N VAL A 117 -1.50 -16.75 9.25
CA VAL A 117 -0.61 -16.05 10.18
C VAL A 117 -0.68 -14.54 9.97
N LEU A 118 -0.59 -14.07 8.72
CA LEU A 118 -0.64 -12.64 8.41
C LEU A 118 -2.01 -12.03 8.72
N ILE A 119 -3.11 -12.74 8.43
CA ILE A 119 -4.47 -12.31 8.80
C ILE A 119 -4.62 -12.22 10.32
N SER A 120 -4.10 -13.19 11.09
CA SER A 120 -4.11 -13.12 12.56
C SER A 120 -3.29 -11.96 13.12
N ILE A 121 -2.22 -11.55 12.44
CA ILE A 121 -1.47 -10.35 12.83
C ILE A 121 -2.29 -9.09 12.53
N GLN A 122 -2.93 -9.03 11.35
CA GLN A 122 -3.79 -7.92 10.98
C GLN A 122 -4.97 -7.77 11.94
N SER A 123 -5.56 -8.86 12.44
CA SER A 123 -6.68 -8.80 13.39
C SER A 123 -6.30 -8.24 14.76
N LEU A 124 -5.00 -8.20 15.12
CA LEU A 124 -4.53 -7.50 16.32
C LEU A 124 -4.63 -5.97 16.17
N MET A 125 -4.63 -5.47 14.93
CA MET A 125 -4.69 -4.04 14.61
C MET A 125 -6.12 -3.51 14.71
N SER A 126 -6.72 -3.62 15.90
CA SER A 126 -8.10 -3.23 16.19
C SER A 126 -8.27 -1.71 16.31
N SER A 127 -9.53 -1.24 16.31
CA SER A 127 -9.88 0.17 16.53
C SER A 127 -9.51 0.66 17.93
N ASN A 128 -9.56 -0.23 18.94
CA ASN A 128 -9.11 0.03 20.30
C ASN A 128 -8.01 -0.96 20.73
N PRO A 129 -6.75 -0.74 20.34
CA PRO A 129 -5.66 -1.66 20.66
C PRO A 129 -5.27 -1.67 22.15
N TYR A 130 -5.83 -0.79 22.99
CA TYR A 130 -5.62 -0.81 24.44
C TYR A 130 -6.24 -2.07 25.07
N GLU A 131 -7.40 -2.51 24.57
CA GLU A 131 -8.12 -3.69 25.05
C GLU A 131 -7.39 -5.02 24.78
N ASN A 132 -6.40 -5.00 23.88
CA ASN A 132 -5.58 -6.17 23.58
C ASN A 132 -4.62 -6.55 24.74
N GLU A 133 -4.40 -5.64 25.71
CA GLU A 133 -3.59 -5.94 26.88
C GLU A 133 -4.38 -6.82 27.87
N PRO A 134 -3.80 -7.95 28.35
CA PRO A 134 -4.41 -8.76 29.40
C PRO A 134 -4.89 -7.95 30.61
N GLY A 135 -6.17 -8.13 30.96
CA GLY A 135 -6.80 -7.45 32.08
C GLY A 135 -7.38 -6.07 31.75
N TYR A 136 -7.27 -5.60 30.50
CA TYR A 136 -7.85 -4.34 30.02
C TYR A 136 -9.00 -4.54 29.01
N ASP A 137 -9.41 -5.77 28.76
CA ASP A 137 -10.49 -6.17 27.85
C ASP A 137 -11.88 -5.66 28.28
N THR A 138 -12.05 -5.41 29.58
CA THR A 138 -13.28 -4.87 30.17
C THR A 138 -13.07 -3.52 30.86
N ALA A 139 -11.92 -2.87 30.62
CA ALA A 139 -11.55 -1.60 31.21
C ALA A 139 -12.52 -0.48 30.78
N LYS A 140 -13.19 0.15 31.75
CA LYS A 140 -14.24 1.16 31.50
C LYS A 140 -14.20 2.33 32.48
N SER A 141 -13.15 2.44 33.30
CA SER A 141 -13.03 3.60 34.19
C SER A 141 -12.82 4.88 33.37
N ALA A 142 -13.10 6.04 33.96
CA ALA A 142 -12.85 7.32 33.28
C ALA A 142 -11.37 7.45 32.84
N THR A 143 -10.44 7.01 33.68
CA THR A 143 -9.02 6.97 33.38
C THR A 143 -8.68 6.01 32.23
N ASP A 144 -9.38 4.88 32.13
CA ASP A 144 -9.17 3.94 31.02
C ASP A 144 -9.62 4.54 29.69
N LEU A 145 -10.77 5.22 29.66
CA LEU A 145 -11.25 5.89 28.44
C LEU A 145 -10.25 6.96 27.97
N GLU A 146 -9.72 7.77 28.90
CA GLU A 146 -8.67 8.75 28.58
C GLU A 146 -7.39 8.07 28.07
N ASN A 147 -6.98 6.95 28.67
CA ASN A 147 -5.82 6.19 28.23
C ASN A 147 -6.04 5.55 26.85
N MET A 148 -7.23 5.02 26.57
CA MET A 148 -7.60 4.47 25.26
C MET A 148 -7.45 5.53 24.17
N ASP A 149 -8.03 6.71 24.37
CA ASP A 149 -7.93 7.84 23.43
C ASP A 149 -6.47 8.27 23.22
N ALA A 150 -5.70 8.39 24.31
CA ALA A 150 -4.29 8.75 24.24
C ALA A 150 -3.45 7.67 23.52
N TYR A 151 -3.76 6.40 23.71
CA TYR A 151 -3.08 5.27 23.07
C TYR A 151 -3.38 5.22 21.57
N VAL A 152 -4.65 5.39 21.19
CA VAL A 152 -5.10 5.50 19.80
C VAL A 152 -4.43 6.70 19.11
N ALA A 153 -4.37 7.85 19.77
CA ALA A 153 -3.77 9.06 19.21
C ALA A 153 -2.27 8.87 18.90
N LYS A 154 -1.49 8.32 19.84
CA LYS A 154 -0.06 8.10 19.60
C LYS A 154 0.22 7.02 18.55
N ILE A 155 -0.56 5.94 18.52
CA ILE A 155 -0.42 4.92 17.45
C ILE A 155 -0.70 5.54 16.10
N ARG A 156 -1.78 6.33 15.97
CA ARG A 156 -2.14 7.00 14.72
C ARG A 156 -1.04 7.93 14.21
N HIS A 157 -0.43 8.69 15.11
CA HIS A 157 0.72 9.52 14.78
C HIS A 157 1.91 8.68 14.28
N GLU A 158 2.27 7.64 15.04
CA GLU A 158 3.40 6.76 14.74
C GLU A 158 3.17 5.90 13.48
N THR A 159 1.93 5.56 13.15
CA THR A 159 1.55 4.89 11.90
C THR A 159 1.90 5.78 10.70
N LEU A 160 1.50 7.06 10.70
CA LEU A 160 1.88 7.99 9.64
C LEU A 160 3.40 8.14 9.55
N ARG A 161 4.07 8.31 10.69
CA ARG A 161 5.51 8.54 10.72
C ARG A 161 6.31 7.32 10.26
N LEU A 162 6.06 6.15 10.84
CA LEU A 162 6.92 4.96 10.71
C LEU A 162 6.42 3.94 9.70
N ALA A 163 5.11 3.84 9.46
CA ALA A 163 4.53 2.86 8.55
C ALA A 163 4.19 3.44 7.18
N VAL A 164 4.23 4.77 7.02
CA VAL A 164 3.97 5.47 5.75
C VAL A 164 5.18 6.29 5.31
N ILE A 165 5.59 7.28 6.10
CA ILE A 165 6.57 8.29 5.68
C ILE A 165 8.00 7.75 5.68
N GLU A 166 8.51 7.29 6.83
CA GLU A 166 9.91 6.88 6.97
C GLU A 166 10.36 5.76 6.03
N PRO A 167 9.56 4.69 5.78
CA PRO A 167 9.95 3.67 4.81
C PRO A 167 10.16 4.24 3.41
N LEU A 168 9.29 5.16 2.97
CA LEU A 168 9.44 5.83 1.68
C LEU A 168 10.66 6.76 1.66
N GLU A 169 10.89 7.51 2.73
CA GLU A 169 12.05 8.39 2.84
C GLU A 169 13.36 7.61 2.78
N LEU A 170 13.47 6.53 3.56
CA LEU A 170 14.65 5.67 3.58
C LEU A 170 14.93 5.08 2.20
N SER A 171 13.93 4.47 1.57
CA SER A 171 14.08 3.82 0.26
C SER A 171 14.30 4.81 -0.89
N MET A 172 13.93 6.08 -0.72
CA MET A 172 14.18 7.15 -1.69
C MET A 172 15.43 7.99 -1.35
N GLY A 173 16.17 7.65 -0.30
CA GLY A 173 17.36 8.39 0.15
C GLY A 173 17.03 9.82 0.60
N ILE A 174 15.84 10.06 1.15
CA ILE A 174 15.38 11.36 1.63
C ILE A 174 15.63 11.42 3.14
N SER A 175 16.28 12.50 3.60
CA SER A 175 16.41 12.81 5.02
C SER A 175 15.12 13.48 5.54
N PRO A 176 14.78 13.36 6.83
CA PRO A 176 13.59 14.01 7.41
C PRO A 176 13.54 15.54 7.20
N ASP A 177 14.68 16.19 7.04
CA ASP A 177 14.76 17.64 6.75
C ASP A 177 14.36 17.99 5.31
N GLY A 178 14.19 16.99 4.43
CA GLY A 178 13.88 17.13 3.01
C GLY A 178 15.10 17.10 2.09
N THR A 179 16.31 16.92 2.63
CA THR A 179 17.55 16.79 1.85
C THR A 179 17.76 15.38 1.34
N LEU A 180 18.29 15.22 0.12
CA LEU A 180 18.71 13.91 -0.37
C LEU A 180 20.03 13.52 0.29
N ALA A 181 20.12 12.29 0.81
CA ALA A 181 21.37 11.73 1.30
C ALA A 181 22.40 11.70 0.16
N ARG A 182 23.63 12.16 0.43
CA ARG A 182 24.74 11.99 -0.50
C ARG A 182 25.07 10.49 -0.61
N PRO A 183 25.38 9.95 -1.80
CA PRO A 183 25.92 8.60 -1.90
C PRO A 183 27.19 8.51 -1.06
N VAL A 184 27.24 7.55 -0.14
CA VAL A 184 28.44 7.27 0.65
C VAL A 184 29.37 6.44 -0.24
N GLU A 185 30.54 6.98 -0.59
CA GLU A 185 31.60 6.21 -1.22
C GLU A 185 32.10 5.16 -0.21
N LYS A 186 31.90 3.86 -0.52
CA LYS A 186 32.36 2.76 0.33
C LYS A 186 33.88 2.65 0.25
N HIS A 187 34.58 2.98 1.33
CA HIS A 187 35.93 2.48 1.58
C HIS A 187 35.83 1.08 2.19
N SER A 188 36.47 0.12 1.52
CA SER A 188 36.65 -1.27 1.93
C SER A 188 37.60 -1.36 3.13
N GLU A 189 37.28 -2.17 4.14
CA GLU A 189 38.28 -2.94 4.91
C GLU A 189 37.63 -4.02 5.80
N ASP A 190 38.04 -5.25 5.51
CA ASP A 190 38.26 -6.47 6.31
C ASP A 190 37.15 -7.19 7.11
N GLU A 191 36.94 -8.44 6.69
CA GLU A 191 36.14 -9.51 7.28
C GLU A 191 36.86 -10.18 8.47
N SER A 192 36.15 -10.42 9.59
CA SER A 192 36.29 -11.67 10.35
C SER A 192 35.13 -11.97 11.31
N GLU A 193 34.81 -13.27 11.33
CA GLU A 193 34.12 -14.09 12.36
C GLU A 193 32.59 -14.28 12.32
N GLU A 194 32.23 -15.57 12.23
CA GLU A 194 30.89 -16.16 12.10
C GLU A 194 30.06 -15.96 13.38
N ASP A 195 29.06 -15.08 13.26
CA ASP A 195 27.83 -15.12 14.06
C ASP A 195 26.67 -15.23 13.06
N VAL A 196 25.55 -15.87 13.43
CA VAL A 196 24.36 -15.94 12.57
C VAL A 196 23.71 -14.56 12.52
N SER A 197 24.36 -13.66 11.78
CA SER A 197 23.95 -12.29 11.53
C SER A 197 22.80 -12.32 10.52
N TRP A 198 21.87 -11.40 10.71
CA TRP A 198 21.04 -10.96 9.60
C TRP A 198 22.02 -10.20 8.71
N ASP A 199 22.33 -10.71 7.52
CA ASP A 199 23.13 -9.98 6.52
C ASP A 199 22.56 -8.56 6.36
N ASP A 200 23.16 -7.59 7.04
CA ASP A 200 22.74 -6.17 7.10
C ASP A 200 23.52 -5.33 6.06
N ASP A 201 24.41 -5.97 5.27
CA ASP A 201 25.35 -5.30 4.36
C ASP A 201 24.98 -5.35 2.86
N LYS A 202 23.92 -6.06 2.47
CA LYS A 202 23.26 -5.77 1.20
C LYS A 202 22.43 -4.52 1.41
N GLU A 203 22.73 -3.44 0.67
CA GLU A 203 21.79 -2.32 0.53
C GLU A 203 20.41 -2.92 0.24
N PRO A 204 19.43 -2.76 1.14
CA PRO A 204 18.14 -3.40 0.95
C PRO A 204 17.52 -2.74 -0.27
N CYS A 205 17.53 -3.45 -1.41
CA CYS A 205 16.59 -3.15 -2.47
C CYS A 205 15.22 -3.36 -1.85
N ASP A 206 14.56 -2.26 -1.46
CA ASP A 206 13.22 -2.30 -0.88
C ASP A 206 12.27 -2.88 -1.92
N ARG A 207 12.02 -4.19 -1.81
CA ARG A 207 11.20 -4.97 -2.73
C ARG A 207 9.74 -4.49 -2.74
N PHE A 208 9.35 -3.67 -1.76
CA PHE A 208 8.03 -3.07 -1.69
C PHE A 208 8.00 -1.59 -2.08
N LEU A 209 9.11 -1.00 -2.53
CA LEU A 209 9.20 0.43 -2.83
C LEU A 209 8.11 0.90 -3.80
N ASP A 210 7.96 0.21 -4.94
CA ASP A 210 6.92 0.52 -5.92
C ASP A 210 5.51 0.44 -5.30
N LEU A 211 5.25 -0.63 -4.54
CA LEU A 211 3.98 -0.84 -3.88
C LEU A 211 3.69 0.30 -2.88
N ARG A 212 4.67 0.67 -2.05
CA ARG A 212 4.56 1.78 -1.10
C ARG A 212 4.23 3.08 -1.84
N LYS A 213 4.92 3.40 -2.94
CA LYS A 213 4.67 4.61 -3.75
C LYS A 213 3.25 4.63 -4.31
N ARG A 214 2.76 3.53 -4.87
CA ARG A 214 1.40 3.44 -5.43
C ARG A 214 0.33 3.61 -4.36
N ARG A 215 0.43 2.84 -3.27
CA ARG A 215 -0.49 2.92 -2.13
C ARG A 215 -0.48 4.30 -1.48
N PHE A 216 0.69 4.92 -1.39
CA PHE A 216 0.83 6.28 -0.90
C PHE A 216 0.00 7.28 -1.71
N LEU A 217 0.06 7.23 -3.04
CA LEU A 217 -0.75 8.10 -3.90
C LEU A 217 -2.25 7.82 -3.78
N TRP A 218 -2.65 6.56 -3.56
CA TRP A 218 -4.04 6.16 -3.35
C TRP A 218 -4.61 6.71 -2.04
N TYR A 219 -3.86 6.60 -0.95
CA TYR A 219 -4.33 6.96 0.39
C TYR A 219 -3.90 8.36 0.85
N PHE A 220 -3.25 9.14 -0.02
CA PHE A 220 -2.75 10.48 0.30
C PHE A 220 -3.82 11.38 0.95
N ASP A 221 -5.03 11.39 0.39
CA ASP A 221 -6.16 12.16 0.92
C ASP A 221 -6.64 11.65 2.30
N ALA A 222 -6.48 10.36 2.59
CA ALA A 222 -6.78 9.80 3.91
C ALA A 222 -5.74 10.23 4.95
N TYR A 223 -4.46 10.21 4.59
CA TYR A 223 -3.39 10.68 5.48
C TYR A 223 -3.56 12.15 5.85
N LEU A 224 -3.85 13.02 4.87
CA LEU A 224 -4.07 14.44 5.16
C LEU A 224 -5.28 14.67 6.06
N ARG A 225 -6.39 13.96 5.85
CA ARG A 225 -7.56 14.07 6.73
C ARG A 225 -7.26 13.66 8.17
N THR A 226 -6.45 12.62 8.36
CA THR A 226 -5.99 12.22 9.69
C THR A 226 -5.19 13.34 10.37
N VAL A 227 -4.31 14.02 9.62
CA VAL A 227 -3.56 15.17 10.12
C VAL A 227 -4.51 16.34 10.44
N ASP A 228 -5.41 16.68 9.51
CA ASP A 228 -6.41 17.76 9.67
C ASP A 228 -7.29 17.57 10.91
N ALA A 229 -7.69 16.33 11.20
CA ALA A 229 -8.53 16.01 12.35
C ALA A 229 -7.78 16.08 13.68
N ALA A 230 -6.48 15.74 13.70
CA ALA A 230 -5.69 15.64 14.93
C ALA A 230 -4.95 16.94 15.30
N GLU A 231 -4.54 17.73 14.30
CA GLU A 231 -3.74 18.94 14.47
C GLU A 231 -4.38 20.00 15.41
N PRO A 232 -5.71 20.28 15.36
CA PRO A 232 -6.33 21.25 16.28
C PRO A 232 -6.34 20.80 17.76
N GLY A 233 -6.31 19.49 18.01
CA GLY A 233 -6.45 18.91 19.36
C GLY A 233 -5.12 18.68 20.08
N VAL A 234 -3.98 18.82 19.39
CA VAL A 234 -2.67 18.41 19.91
C VAL A 234 -1.59 19.44 19.61
N SER A 235 -1.01 20.02 20.65
CA SER A 235 0.12 20.94 20.52
C SER A 235 1.37 20.22 20.02
N ARG A 236 2.14 20.89 19.17
CA ARG A 236 3.47 20.44 18.74
C ARG A 236 4.36 20.12 19.93
N ASN A 237 5.15 19.04 19.82
CA ASN A 237 6.08 18.55 20.84
C ASN A 237 5.42 18.07 22.15
N ARG A 238 4.09 17.92 22.20
CA ARG A 238 3.44 17.23 23.31
C ARG A 238 3.92 15.79 23.36
N LYS A 239 4.48 15.38 24.50
CA LYS A 239 4.96 14.00 24.69
C LYS A 239 3.81 13.01 24.68
N PHE A 240 4.07 11.81 24.18
CA PHE A 240 3.11 10.71 24.29
C PHE A 240 2.86 10.36 25.75
N GLN A 241 1.58 10.11 26.07
CA GLN A 241 1.21 9.58 27.37
C GLN A 241 1.64 8.12 27.44
N ARG A 242 2.36 7.80 28.52
CA ARG A 242 2.77 6.44 28.81
C ARG A 242 1.58 5.67 29.39
N MET A 243 1.30 4.51 28.83
CA MET A 243 0.22 3.65 29.31
C MET A 243 0.64 2.88 30.56
N PRO A 244 -0.31 2.50 31.43
CA PRO A 244 0.01 1.76 32.66
C PRO A 244 0.77 0.45 32.43
N PHE A 245 0.52 -0.21 31.30
CA PHE A 245 1.14 -1.48 30.91
C PHE A 245 2.49 -1.34 30.18
N GLU A 246 2.95 -0.11 29.90
CA GLU A 246 4.23 0.11 29.20
C GLU A 246 5.42 0.05 30.17
N GLY A 247 6.15 -1.07 30.14
CA GLY A 247 7.30 -1.37 31.00
C GLY A 247 8.66 -1.24 30.32
N ILE A 248 9.74 -1.46 31.09
CA ILE A 248 11.13 -1.32 30.62
C ILE A 248 11.36 -2.18 29.35
N GLY A 249 11.84 -1.55 28.28
CA GLY A 249 12.17 -2.22 27.01
C GLY A 249 10.99 -2.51 26.08
N ASN A 250 9.75 -2.18 26.47
CA ASN A 250 8.56 -2.31 25.61
C ASN A 250 7.64 -1.09 25.80
N ILE A 251 8.13 0.06 25.37
CA ILE A 251 7.44 1.36 25.47
C ILE A 251 7.27 2.00 24.08
N MET A 252 6.46 3.05 24.02
CA MET A 252 6.35 3.93 22.86
C MET A 252 6.50 5.38 23.33
N ASP A 253 7.75 5.83 23.44
CA ASP A 253 8.09 7.20 23.79
C ASP A 253 8.26 8.05 22.51
N GLY A 254 7.83 9.31 22.60
CA GLY A 254 7.86 10.23 21.47
C GLY A 254 7.05 11.48 21.75
N HIS A 255 6.78 12.24 20.69
CA HIS A 255 5.96 13.44 20.76
C HIS A 255 5.17 13.62 19.46
N PHE A 256 4.09 14.38 19.54
CA PHE A 256 3.27 14.73 18.39
C PHE A 256 3.90 15.90 17.61
N ASP A 257 3.99 15.76 16.28
CA ASP A 257 4.37 16.84 15.36
C ASP A 257 3.60 16.70 14.02
N TYR A 258 2.28 16.84 14.07
CA TYR A 258 1.41 16.80 12.88
C TYR A 258 1.77 17.82 11.78
N PRO A 259 2.15 19.08 12.08
CA PRO A 259 2.61 20.02 11.06
C PRO A 259 3.82 19.49 10.27
N GLU A 260 4.76 18.85 10.96
CA GLU A 260 5.92 18.24 10.33
C GLU A 260 5.56 17.01 9.49
N LEU A 261 4.65 16.15 9.98
CA LEU A 261 4.13 15.04 9.18
C LEU A 261 3.44 15.55 7.90
N ARG A 262 2.67 16.64 7.98
CA ARG A 262 2.04 17.27 6.80
C ARG A 262 3.09 17.72 5.78
N ARG A 263 4.16 18.39 6.23
CA ARG A 263 5.26 18.84 5.38
C ARG A 263 5.89 17.66 4.63
N ARG A 264 6.24 16.59 5.37
CA ARG A 264 6.87 15.37 4.82
C ARG A 264 5.96 14.62 3.85
N LEU A 265 4.68 14.47 4.17
CA LEU A 265 3.68 13.87 3.26
C LEU A 265 3.60 14.63 1.93
N ASN A 266 3.47 15.96 1.97
CA ASN A 266 3.41 16.75 0.74
C ASN A 266 4.73 16.67 -0.04
N PHE A 267 5.87 16.69 0.63
CA PHE A 267 7.18 16.55 -0.02
C PHE A 267 7.31 15.19 -0.75
N LEU A 268 6.96 14.09 -0.07
CA LEU A 268 6.95 12.75 -0.67
C LEU A 268 6.03 12.68 -1.88
N ARG A 269 4.82 13.26 -1.78
CA ARG A 269 3.88 13.33 -2.92
C ARG A 269 4.54 14.01 -4.12
N GLU A 270 5.11 15.20 -3.94
CA GLU A 270 5.75 15.92 -5.05
C GLU A 270 6.93 15.14 -5.64
N LYS A 271 7.70 14.41 -4.82
CA LYS A 271 8.78 13.57 -5.31
C LYS A 271 8.29 12.39 -6.14
N ILE A 272 7.26 11.67 -5.67
CA ILE A 272 6.70 10.51 -6.38
C ILE A 272 6.04 10.96 -7.69
N LEU A 273 5.29 12.07 -7.67
CA LEU A 273 4.69 12.63 -8.90
C LEU A 273 5.75 13.17 -9.86
N GLY A 274 6.81 13.81 -9.33
CA GLY A 274 7.93 14.29 -10.12
C GLY A 274 8.71 13.16 -10.80
N GLU A 275 8.93 12.04 -10.10
CA GLU A 275 9.50 10.81 -10.67
C GLU A 275 8.60 10.26 -11.79
N THR A 276 7.30 10.13 -11.52
CA THR A 276 6.32 9.62 -12.50
C THR A 276 6.31 10.43 -13.80
N ARG A 277 6.38 11.77 -13.69
CA ARG A 277 6.40 12.68 -14.84
C ARG A 277 7.71 12.65 -15.63
N LYS A 278 8.80 12.12 -15.05
CA LYS A 278 10.09 12.00 -15.72
C LYS A 278 10.22 10.72 -16.56
N TRP A 279 9.45 9.68 -16.25
CA TRP A 279 9.56 8.41 -16.99
C TRP A 279 9.42 8.52 -18.51
N PRO A 280 8.53 9.36 -19.08
CA PRO A 280 8.49 9.54 -20.54
C PRO A 280 9.84 10.02 -21.09
N THR A 281 10.49 10.96 -20.41
CA THR A 281 11.80 11.50 -20.83
C THR A 281 12.94 10.50 -20.63
N GLU A 282 12.95 9.76 -19.52
CA GLU A 282 13.93 8.71 -19.23
C GLU A 282 13.76 7.49 -20.17
N GLY A 283 12.51 7.18 -20.53
CA GLY A 283 12.13 6.15 -21.48
C GLY A 283 12.60 6.45 -22.90
N LEU A 284 12.52 7.71 -23.35
CA LEU A 284 13.08 8.12 -24.65
C LEU A 284 14.61 7.99 -24.70
N LEU A 285 15.31 8.25 -23.59
CA LEU A 285 16.76 8.00 -23.51
C LEU A 285 17.07 6.50 -23.59
N THR A 286 16.30 5.69 -22.87
CA THR A 286 16.32 4.22 -22.90
C THR A 286 16.08 3.68 -24.31
N GLN A 287 15.17 4.28 -25.08
CA GLN A 287 14.89 3.93 -26.47
C GLN A 287 16.09 4.22 -27.39
N LYS A 288 16.76 5.37 -27.20
CA LYS A 288 18.00 5.69 -27.94
C LYS A 288 19.15 4.74 -27.61
N GLN A 289 19.15 4.14 -26.42
CA GLN A 289 20.10 3.13 -25.99
C GLN A 289 19.72 1.71 -26.47
N GLU A 290 18.68 1.57 -27.30
CA GLU A 290 18.16 0.30 -27.83
C GLU A 290 17.82 -0.74 -26.74
N LEU A 291 17.44 -0.28 -25.55
CA LEU A 291 16.98 -1.19 -24.50
C LEU A 291 15.65 -1.83 -24.92
N GLY A 292 15.60 -3.17 -24.87
CA GLY A 292 14.51 -3.99 -25.41
C GLY A 292 13.11 -3.72 -24.81
N ILE A 293 13.03 -2.99 -23.70
CA ILE A 293 11.77 -2.61 -23.04
C ILE A 293 10.95 -1.67 -23.93
N SER A 294 11.59 -0.68 -24.56
CA SER A 294 10.88 0.27 -25.45
C SER A 294 10.20 -0.44 -26.62
N VAL A 295 10.92 -1.37 -27.27
CA VAL A 295 10.41 -2.24 -28.35
C VAL A 295 9.31 -3.16 -27.84
N ASN A 296 9.46 -3.71 -26.63
CA ASN A 296 8.44 -4.57 -26.03
C ASN A 296 7.13 -3.81 -25.79
N LEU A 297 7.18 -2.63 -25.18
CA LEU A 297 6.02 -1.78 -24.92
C LEU A 297 5.34 -1.33 -26.22
N GLN A 298 6.13 -0.94 -27.23
CA GLN A 298 5.62 -0.60 -28.55
C GLN A 298 4.87 -1.77 -29.20
N ARG A 299 5.45 -2.98 -29.14
CA ARG A 299 4.80 -4.20 -29.64
C ARG A 299 3.52 -4.52 -28.88
N GLN A 300 3.51 -4.38 -27.55
CA GLN A 300 2.31 -4.58 -26.74
C GLN A 300 1.21 -3.58 -27.14
N TYR A 301 1.54 -2.31 -27.36
CA TYR A 301 0.61 -1.30 -27.84
C TYR A 301 -0.01 -1.70 -29.18
N GLU A 302 0.81 -2.04 -30.18
CA GLU A 302 0.33 -2.43 -31.53
C GLU A 302 -0.60 -3.64 -31.47
N GLN A 303 -0.23 -4.65 -30.69
CA GLN A 303 -1.06 -5.84 -30.50
C GLN A 303 -2.41 -5.52 -29.85
N ILE A 304 -2.42 -4.67 -28.82
CA ILE A 304 -3.65 -4.28 -28.11
C ILE A 304 -4.57 -3.46 -29.02
N VAL A 305 -4.00 -2.50 -29.77
CA VAL A 305 -4.77 -1.68 -30.73
C VAL A 305 -5.40 -2.56 -31.81
N GLU A 306 -4.65 -3.51 -32.35
CA GLU A 306 -5.16 -4.44 -33.38
C GLU A 306 -6.25 -5.37 -32.82
N ASP A 307 -6.09 -5.87 -31.59
CA ASP A 307 -7.10 -6.66 -30.90
C ASP A 307 -8.42 -5.87 -30.73
N TYR A 308 -8.35 -4.60 -30.33
CA TYR A 308 -9.54 -3.75 -30.17
C TYR A 308 -10.23 -3.42 -31.50
N LYS A 309 -9.46 -3.20 -32.57
CA LYS A 309 -10.00 -3.03 -33.93
C LYS A 309 -10.75 -4.28 -34.39
N ASN A 310 -10.16 -5.46 -34.18
CA ASN A 310 -10.76 -6.75 -34.55
C ASN A 310 -12.06 -7.04 -33.77
N GLN A 311 -12.10 -6.66 -32.48
CA GLN A 311 -13.30 -6.79 -31.65
C GLN A 311 -14.37 -5.72 -31.97
N LYS A 312 -14.10 -4.77 -32.87
CA LYS A 312 -14.98 -3.62 -33.17
C LYS A 312 -15.36 -2.84 -31.92
N ASN A 313 -14.44 -2.75 -30.95
CA ASN A 313 -14.69 -2.03 -29.71
C ASN A 313 -14.40 -0.54 -29.91
N PHE A 314 -15.37 0.19 -30.44
CA PHE A 314 -15.24 1.64 -30.71
C PHE A 314 -15.33 2.50 -29.44
N MET A 315 -15.53 1.90 -28.27
CA MET A 315 -15.66 2.61 -26.99
C MET A 315 -14.32 3.06 -26.43
N ILE A 316 -13.21 2.60 -27.01
CA ILE A 316 -11.87 2.85 -26.51
C ILE A 316 -11.00 3.30 -27.68
N ALA A 317 -10.40 4.48 -27.56
CA ALA A 317 -9.25 4.85 -28.38
C ALA A 317 -8.00 4.82 -27.49
N LEU A 318 -6.97 4.12 -27.94
CA LEU A 318 -5.70 4.00 -27.25
C LEU A 318 -4.64 4.63 -28.14
N ASP A 319 -3.94 5.64 -27.61
CA ASP A 319 -2.95 6.43 -28.33
C ASP A 319 -1.66 6.56 -27.51
N LEU A 320 -0.54 6.78 -28.21
CA LEU A 320 0.73 7.15 -27.60
C LEU A 320 0.95 8.66 -27.72
N VAL A 321 1.37 9.32 -26.65
CA VAL A 321 1.68 10.76 -26.68
C VAL A 321 2.96 10.96 -27.47
N ASP A 322 2.90 11.68 -28.59
CA ASP A 322 4.02 11.92 -29.50
C ASP A 322 4.75 10.64 -29.96
N GLY A 323 4.03 9.50 -30.00
CA GLY A 323 4.62 8.20 -30.33
C GLY A 323 5.55 7.62 -29.24
N ASN A 324 5.50 8.15 -28.02
CA ASN A 324 6.32 7.68 -26.90
C ASN A 324 5.74 6.40 -26.27
N PRO A 325 6.45 5.24 -26.30
CA PRO A 325 5.97 4.00 -25.70
C PRO A 325 5.82 4.03 -24.18
N PHE A 326 6.29 5.07 -23.50
CA PHE A 326 6.23 5.20 -22.04
C PHE A 326 5.09 6.11 -21.54
N GLU A 327 4.31 6.69 -22.46
CA GLU A 327 3.23 7.61 -22.14
C GLU A 327 2.00 7.32 -22.99
N TRP A 328 1.02 6.63 -22.39
CA TRP A 328 -0.18 6.17 -23.09
C TRP A 328 -1.37 7.02 -22.67
N VAL A 329 -2.29 7.26 -23.61
CA VAL A 329 -3.56 7.92 -23.36
C VAL A 329 -4.68 7.01 -23.82
N ILE A 330 -5.63 6.75 -22.93
CA ILE A 330 -6.89 6.08 -23.24
C ILE A 330 -7.97 7.14 -23.29
N THR A 331 -8.65 7.26 -24.42
CA THR A 331 -9.92 7.97 -24.52
C THR A 331 -11.03 6.93 -24.42
N TYR A 332 -11.74 6.95 -23.29
CA TYR A 332 -12.86 6.07 -23.02
C TYR A 332 -14.18 6.80 -23.29
N PHE A 333 -14.98 6.23 -24.19
CA PHE A 333 -16.34 6.66 -24.47
C PHE A 333 -17.29 5.82 -23.62
N GLY A 334 -18.03 6.48 -22.74
CA GLY A 334 -18.94 5.82 -21.82
C GLY A 334 -20.02 5.02 -22.56
N ARG A 335 -20.21 3.76 -22.17
CA ARG A 335 -21.12 2.86 -22.87
C ARG A 335 -22.59 3.25 -22.67
N PRO A 336 -23.43 3.01 -23.69
CA PRO A 336 -24.87 3.16 -23.56
C PRO A 336 -25.42 2.39 -22.36
N MET A 337 -26.42 2.97 -21.68
CA MET A 337 -27.09 2.35 -20.52
C MET A 337 -26.20 2.14 -19.28
N THR A 338 -25.05 2.80 -19.21
CA THR A 338 -24.21 2.85 -17.99
C THR A 338 -24.31 4.20 -17.30
N HIS A 339 -23.75 4.32 -16.09
CA HIS A 339 -23.64 5.62 -15.42
C HIS A 339 -22.69 6.61 -16.10
N LEU A 340 -21.87 6.14 -17.04
CA LEU A 340 -20.91 6.93 -17.79
C LEU A 340 -21.40 7.29 -19.20
N ASP A 341 -22.61 6.87 -19.58
CA ASP A 341 -23.20 7.03 -20.91
C ASP A 341 -23.06 8.45 -21.46
N GLY A 342 -22.51 8.57 -22.66
CA GLY A 342 -22.25 9.82 -23.36
C GLY A 342 -20.98 10.58 -22.92
N GLY A 343 -20.31 10.15 -21.85
CA GLY A 343 -19.09 10.78 -21.36
C GLY A 343 -17.85 10.45 -22.18
N ILE A 344 -16.88 11.39 -22.22
CA ILE A 344 -15.58 11.21 -22.87
C ILE A 344 -14.48 11.41 -21.83
N PHE A 345 -13.84 10.34 -21.41
CA PHE A 345 -12.84 10.37 -20.35
C PHE A 345 -11.45 10.10 -20.89
N LYS A 346 -10.54 11.07 -20.71
CA LYS A 346 -9.11 10.88 -20.99
C LYS A 346 -8.40 10.35 -19.76
N ILE A 347 -7.71 9.23 -19.92
CA ILE A 347 -6.95 8.54 -18.89
C ILE A 347 -5.50 8.48 -19.34
N LYS A 348 -4.60 9.03 -18.54
CA LYS A 348 -3.18 9.10 -18.82
C LYS A 348 -2.43 8.05 -18.02
N ILE A 349 -1.57 7.29 -18.69
CA ILE A 349 -0.79 6.20 -18.11
C ILE A 349 0.70 6.49 -18.32
N TYR A 350 1.43 6.62 -17.22
CA TYR A 350 2.88 6.73 -17.23
C TYR A 350 3.50 5.36 -16.93
N LEU A 351 4.43 4.94 -17.79
CA LEU A 351 5.13 3.67 -17.69
C LEU A 351 6.59 3.90 -17.31
N SER A 352 7.05 3.18 -16.30
CA SER A 352 8.45 3.25 -15.88
C SER A 352 9.35 2.54 -16.91
N PRO A 353 10.57 3.04 -17.16
CA PRO A 353 11.62 2.29 -17.85
C PRO A 353 11.99 0.97 -17.16
N ARG A 354 11.58 0.78 -15.89
CA ARG A 354 11.73 -0.45 -15.10
C ARG A 354 10.44 -1.26 -15.03
N PHE A 355 9.57 -1.18 -16.02
CA PHE A 355 8.39 -2.04 -16.10
C PHE A 355 8.83 -3.46 -16.51
N PRO A 356 8.36 -4.54 -15.84
CA PRO A 356 7.24 -4.60 -14.89
C PRO A 356 7.61 -4.51 -13.40
N GLU A 357 8.88 -4.33 -13.03
CA GLU A 357 9.28 -4.17 -11.62
C GLU A 357 8.57 -2.95 -10.98
N GLU A 358 8.40 -1.89 -11.76
CA GLU A 358 7.62 -0.71 -11.42
C GLU A 358 6.34 -0.62 -12.24
N GLN A 359 5.21 -0.63 -11.54
CA GLN A 359 3.87 -0.78 -12.13
C GLN A 359 3.34 0.54 -12.71
N PRO A 360 2.48 0.57 -13.73
CA PRO A 360 2.00 1.81 -14.35
C PRO A 360 1.32 2.76 -13.35
N ARG A 361 1.47 4.08 -13.56
CA ARG A 361 0.80 5.12 -12.75
C ARG A 361 -0.27 5.80 -13.60
N VAL A 362 -1.51 5.68 -13.15
CA VAL A 362 -2.70 6.01 -13.95
C VAL A 362 -3.43 7.20 -13.35
N PHE A 363 -3.70 8.19 -14.19
CA PHE A 363 -4.35 9.44 -13.81
C PHE A 363 -5.55 9.70 -14.74
N MET A 364 -6.66 10.09 -14.15
CA MET A 364 -7.79 10.67 -14.87
C MET A 364 -7.41 12.12 -15.23
N GLU A 365 -7.14 12.37 -16.51
CA GLU A 365 -6.91 13.72 -17.01
C GLU A 365 -8.21 14.51 -17.04
N THR A 366 -9.29 13.86 -17.48
CA THR A 366 -10.64 14.39 -17.33
C THR A 366 -11.17 14.11 -15.92
N PRO A 367 -11.53 15.13 -15.12
CA PRO A 367 -11.98 14.93 -13.74
C PRO A 367 -13.25 14.07 -13.66
N ILE A 368 -13.27 13.11 -12.73
CA ILE A 368 -14.43 12.26 -12.48
C ILE A 368 -14.73 12.13 -10.98
N PHE A 369 -16.00 12.24 -10.60
CA PHE A 369 -16.46 11.95 -9.25
C PHE A 369 -16.71 10.45 -9.06
N HIS A 370 -15.66 9.69 -8.73
CA HIS A 370 -15.72 8.23 -8.60
C HIS A 370 -15.09 7.74 -7.28
N VAL A 371 -15.58 6.62 -6.75
CA VAL A 371 -15.07 6.04 -5.47
C VAL A 371 -13.62 5.55 -5.58
N ARG A 372 -13.20 5.14 -6.77
CA ARG A 372 -11.85 4.63 -7.10
C ARG A 372 -10.87 5.69 -7.60
N VAL A 373 -11.28 6.95 -7.70
CA VAL A 373 -10.43 8.03 -8.23
C VAL A 373 -10.19 9.07 -7.14
N SER A 374 -8.93 9.28 -6.77
CA SER A 374 -8.56 10.25 -5.73
C SER A 374 -8.82 11.69 -6.18
N ARG A 375 -8.74 12.67 -5.28
CA ARG A 375 -8.88 14.08 -5.66
C ARG A 375 -7.78 14.58 -6.59
N LEU A 376 -6.63 13.91 -6.58
CA LEU A 376 -5.50 14.16 -7.49
C LEU A 376 -5.69 13.48 -8.86
N GLY A 377 -6.83 12.82 -9.09
CA GLY A 377 -7.09 12.06 -10.32
C GLY A 377 -6.42 10.69 -10.36
N VAL A 378 -5.75 10.24 -9.29
CA VAL A 378 -5.08 8.93 -9.27
C VAL A 378 -6.13 7.82 -9.26
N LEU A 379 -6.07 6.92 -10.22
CA LEU A 379 -6.97 5.77 -10.29
C LEU A 379 -6.44 4.60 -9.44
N CYS A 380 -7.28 4.08 -8.55
CA CYS A 380 -7.04 2.87 -7.79
C CYS A 380 -7.61 1.66 -8.55
N TYR A 381 -6.73 0.84 -9.11
CA TYR A 381 -7.10 -0.36 -9.85
C TYR A 381 -6.12 -1.50 -9.54
N VAL A 382 -6.56 -2.74 -9.75
CA VAL A 382 -5.77 -3.94 -9.46
C VAL A 382 -5.84 -4.87 -10.68
N PRO A 383 -4.74 -5.02 -11.43
CA PRO A 383 -4.72 -5.91 -12.58
C PRO A 383 -4.65 -7.38 -12.13
N ARG A 384 -5.18 -8.29 -12.94
CA ARG A 384 -5.07 -9.74 -12.68
C ARG A 384 -3.64 -10.25 -12.80
N ARG A 385 -2.85 -9.58 -13.64
CA ARG A 385 -1.43 -9.82 -13.89
C ARG A 385 -0.75 -8.47 -14.09
N SER A 386 0.45 -8.33 -13.58
CA SER A 386 1.19 -7.07 -13.49
C SER A 386 2.30 -6.92 -14.53
N ASP A 387 2.47 -7.91 -15.41
CA ASP A 387 3.60 -8.03 -16.34
C ASP A 387 3.30 -7.57 -17.78
N GLU A 388 2.03 -7.39 -18.13
CA GLU A 388 1.61 -6.96 -19.47
C GLU A 388 0.56 -5.85 -19.40
N MET A 389 0.67 -4.87 -20.30
CA MET A 389 -0.21 -3.69 -20.34
C MET A 389 -1.67 -4.00 -20.61
N ARG A 390 -1.96 -5.09 -21.33
CA ARG A 390 -3.33 -5.52 -21.60
C ARG A 390 -4.14 -5.70 -20.31
N TRP A 391 -3.57 -6.39 -19.32
CA TRP A 391 -4.24 -6.64 -18.04
C TRP A 391 -4.45 -5.36 -17.23
N HIS A 392 -3.55 -4.38 -17.38
CA HIS A 392 -3.75 -3.06 -16.79
C HIS A 392 -4.91 -2.32 -17.43
N ILE A 393 -4.98 -2.29 -18.77
CA ILE A 393 -6.07 -1.61 -19.50
C ILE A 393 -7.42 -2.26 -19.17
N GLU A 394 -7.51 -3.58 -19.23
CA GLU A 394 -8.72 -4.30 -18.87
C GLU A 394 -9.16 -3.99 -17.42
N ALA A 395 -8.23 -3.93 -16.47
CA ALA A 395 -8.54 -3.62 -15.08
C ALA A 395 -8.93 -2.15 -14.85
N ILE A 396 -8.30 -1.20 -15.55
CA ILE A 396 -8.66 0.23 -15.52
C ILE A 396 -10.12 0.39 -15.94
N LEU A 397 -10.49 -0.21 -17.08
CA LEU A 397 -11.84 -0.10 -17.63
C LEU A 397 -12.86 -0.82 -16.75
N ALA A 398 -12.56 -2.06 -16.32
CA ALA A 398 -13.43 -2.81 -15.41
C ALA A 398 -13.70 -2.04 -14.10
N THR A 399 -12.70 -1.30 -13.61
CA THR A 399 -12.83 -0.48 -12.39
C THR A 399 -13.77 0.71 -12.58
N LEU A 400 -13.81 1.30 -13.78
CA LEU A 400 -14.69 2.44 -14.09
C LEU A 400 -16.11 2.00 -14.46
N GLU A 401 -16.26 0.82 -15.07
CA GLU A 401 -17.55 0.24 -15.48
C GLU A 401 -18.25 -0.53 -14.33
N GLU A 402 -17.64 -0.65 -13.17
CA GLU A 402 -18.21 -1.35 -12.02
C GLU A 402 -19.37 -0.55 -11.39
N ASP A 403 -20.61 -0.83 -11.80
CA ASP A 403 -21.81 -0.12 -11.32
C ASP A 403 -22.14 -0.39 -9.84
N SER A 404 -21.78 -1.57 -9.32
CA SER A 404 -22.11 -2.00 -7.96
C SER A 404 -20.94 -2.74 -7.31
N PRO A 405 -19.84 -2.04 -7.01
CA PRO A 405 -18.69 -2.62 -6.34
C PRO A 405 -19.06 -3.19 -4.97
N ALA A 406 -18.46 -4.33 -4.63
CA ALA A 406 -18.45 -4.82 -3.26
C ALA A 406 -17.81 -3.75 -2.35
N TYR A 407 -18.33 -3.61 -1.12
CA TYR A 407 -17.78 -2.64 -0.17
C TYR A 407 -16.37 -3.07 0.24
N ASP A 408 -15.37 -2.35 -0.26
CA ASP A 408 -13.99 -2.47 0.18
C ASP A 408 -13.41 -1.08 0.51
N PRO A 409 -13.34 -0.68 1.79
CA PRO A 409 -12.80 0.61 2.19
C PRO A 409 -11.33 0.80 1.79
N ARG A 410 -10.57 -0.28 1.58
CA ARG A 410 -9.15 -0.21 1.18
C ARG A 410 -8.96 0.21 -0.27
N ALA A 411 -10.02 0.21 -1.04
CA ALA A 411 -9.97 0.54 -2.46
C ALA A 411 -10.85 1.76 -2.80
N ASN A 412 -11.43 2.36 -1.76
CA ASN A 412 -12.23 3.58 -1.79
C ASN A 412 -11.33 4.79 -1.51
N VAL A 413 -10.58 5.23 -2.51
CA VAL A 413 -9.60 6.33 -2.38
C VAL A 413 -10.25 7.71 -2.24
N ARG A 414 -11.52 7.85 -2.61
CA ARG A 414 -12.30 9.07 -2.39
C ARG A 414 -13.38 8.85 -1.33
N SER A 415 -13.06 9.29 -0.12
CA SER A 415 -13.92 9.13 1.06
C SER A 415 -15.31 9.74 0.91
N GLU A 416 -15.43 10.98 0.44
CA GLU A 416 -16.72 11.66 0.23
C GLU A 416 -17.63 10.85 -0.69
N ALA A 417 -17.05 10.32 -1.78
CA ALA A 417 -17.76 9.49 -2.73
C ALA A 417 -18.19 8.16 -2.09
N SER A 418 -17.31 7.53 -1.30
CA SER A 418 -17.60 6.28 -0.59
C SER A 418 -18.74 6.45 0.43
N THR A 419 -18.68 7.49 1.27
CA THR A 419 -19.74 7.81 2.24
C THR A 419 -21.08 8.06 1.55
N MET A 420 -21.08 8.72 0.38
CA MET A 420 -22.31 8.93 -0.39
C MET A 420 -22.83 7.63 -1.01
N PHE A 421 -21.95 6.80 -1.58
CA PHE A 421 -22.35 5.60 -2.33
C PHE A 421 -22.93 4.49 -1.42
N TRP A 422 -22.23 4.18 -0.32
CA TRP A 422 -22.61 3.14 0.64
C TRP A 422 -23.36 3.66 1.88
N GLY A 423 -23.58 4.97 1.98
CA GLY A 423 -24.41 5.57 3.03
C GLY A 423 -25.91 5.35 2.80
N CYS A 424 -26.71 6.40 3.02
CA CYS A 424 -28.17 6.31 2.86
C CYS A 424 -28.61 6.40 1.38
N ALA A 425 -29.87 6.04 1.10
CA ALA A 425 -30.44 6.12 -0.25
C ALA A 425 -30.39 7.53 -0.85
N GLU A 426 -30.49 8.58 -0.02
CA GLU A 426 -30.32 9.96 -0.47
C GLU A 426 -28.87 10.27 -0.85
N GLY A 427 -27.90 9.79 -0.06
CA GLY A 427 -26.48 9.87 -0.37
C GLY A 427 -26.16 9.26 -1.73
N ARG A 428 -26.70 8.07 -2.01
CA ARG A 428 -26.50 7.40 -3.30
C ARG A 428 -27.05 8.21 -4.47
N ARG A 429 -28.21 8.84 -4.31
CA ARG A 429 -28.77 9.77 -5.32
C ARG A 429 -27.87 10.99 -5.54
N ARG A 430 -27.26 11.53 -4.47
CA ARG A 430 -26.28 12.63 -4.57
C ARG A 430 -25.02 12.18 -5.31
N TYR A 431 -24.49 11.00 -4.99
CA TYR A 431 -23.35 10.41 -5.71
C TYR A 431 -23.61 10.35 -7.23
N HIS A 432 -24.72 9.72 -7.65
CA HIS A 432 -25.01 9.60 -9.08
C HIS A 432 -25.27 10.95 -9.77
N ARG A 433 -25.70 11.98 -9.01
CA ARG A 433 -25.83 13.34 -9.53
C ARG A 433 -24.47 13.97 -9.78
N GLU A 434 -23.53 13.85 -8.84
CA GLU A 434 -22.15 14.35 -9.01
C GLU A 434 -21.39 13.58 -10.10
N LEU A 435 -21.61 12.27 -10.21
CA LEU A 435 -21.07 11.46 -11.30
C LEU A 435 -21.61 11.95 -12.66
N ARG A 436 -22.92 12.19 -12.79
CA ARG A 436 -23.51 12.75 -14.02
C ARG A 436 -22.98 14.14 -14.38
N LYS A 437 -22.79 15.02 -13.40
CA LYS A 437 -22.13 16.31 -13.64
C LYS A 437 -20.71 16.15 -14.19
N SER A 438 -19.99 15.12 -13.72
CA SER A 438 -18.65 14.81 -14.23
C SER A 438 -18.70 14.32 -15.67
N VAL A 439 -19.74 13.55 -16.04
CA VAL A 439 -20.00 13.11 -17.42
C VAL A 439 -20.33 14.31 -18.32
N GLU A 440 -21.21 15.21 -17.89
CA GLU A 440 -21.55 16.41 -18.67
C GLU A 440 -20.32 17.29 -18.91
N LYS A 441 -19.54 17.53 -17.85
CA LYS A 441 -18.30 18.30 -17.94
C LYS A 441 -17.24 17.63 -18.82
N SER A 442 -17.16 16.30 -18.82
CA SER A 442 -16.17 15.58 -19.64
C SER A 442 -16.41 15.79 -21.13
N VAL A 443 -17.67 15.91 -21.54
CA VAL A 443 -18.06 16.26 -22.90
C VAL A 443 -17.67 17.70 -23.23
N GLU A 444 -17.98 18.66 -22.34
CA GLU A 444 -17.60 20.07 -22.53
C GLU A 444 -16.08 20.24 -22.71
N ASP A 445 -15.29 19.62 -21.83
CA ASP A 445 -13.83 19.68 -21.86
C ASP A 445 -13.23 18.96 -23.10
N ALA A 446 -13.95 18.04 -23.74
CA ALA A 446 -13.50 17.35 -24.94
C ALA A 446 -13.69 18.17 -26.23
N PHE A 447 -14.62 19.14 -26.21
CA PHE A 447 -14.95 20.00 -27.35
C PHE A 447 -14.49 21.46 -27.20
N ALA A 448 -13.92 21.82 -26.03
CA ALA A 448 -13.23 23.08 -25.77
C ALA A 448 -11.75 22.99 -26.20
#